data_AF-A0A7Y8HM15-F1
#
_entry.id   AF-A0A7Y8HM15-F1
#
_cell.length_a   1.000
_cell.length_b   1.000
_cell.length_c   1.000
_cell.angle_alpha   90.00
_cell.angle_beta   90.00
_cell.angle_gamma   90.00
#
_symmetry.space_group_name_H-M   'P 1'
#
loop_
_entity.id
_entity.type
_entity.pdbx_description
1 polymer ?
#
loop_
_entity_poly.entity_id
_entity_poly.type
_entity_poly.pdbx_seq_one_letter_code
_entity_poly.pdbx_strand_id
1 'polypeptide(L)' 'MNSKIQGAEPSLKDMDDYDFNESSEKKKLINFVIIIGLVIGLVYATFKFTFNHVDDELPNVQTQIKNY' A
#
# COMPACT_ATOMS: atom_id res chain seq x y z
N MET A 1 -11.75 -9.92 47.68
CA MET A 1 -12.67 -10.08 46.53
C MET A 1 -11.87 -10.61 45.36
N ASN A 2 -12.01 -11.89 45.02
CA ASN A 2 -11.36 -12.49 43.87
C ASN A 2 -12.26 -13.61 43.34
N SER A 3 -13.00 -13.33 42.27
CA SER A 3 -13.87 -14.31 41.61
C SER A 3 -13.98 -14.02 40.12
N LYS A 4 -12.85 -14.03 39.42
CA LYS A 4 -12.82 -14.26 37.97
C LYS A 4 -12.22 -15.63 37.76
N ILE A 5 -13.02 -16.70 37.76
CA ILE A 5 -12.94 -17.87 36.86
C ILE A 5 -14.20 -18.70 37.16
N GLN A 6 -15.30 -18.49 36.45
CA GLN A 6 -16.38 -19.47 36.34
C GLN A 6 -16.96 -19.45 34.92
N GLY A 7 -16.46 -20.34 34.06
CA GLY A 7 -17.33 -21.18 33.21
C GLY A 7 -17.95 -20.65 31.92
N ALA A 8 -17.74 -19.40 31.49
CA ALA A 8 -18.12 -18.97 30.13
C ALA A 8 -16.84 -18.75 29.32
N GLU A 9 -16.66 -19.51 28.23
CA GLU A 9 -15.64 -19.16 27.24
C GLU A 9 -15.88 -17.70 26.80
N PRO A 10 -14.83 -16.86 26.73
CA PRO A 10 -14.99 -15.50 26.24
C PRO A 10 -15.62 -15.56 24.85
N SER A 11 -16.80 -14.96 24.72
CA SER A 11 -17.49 -14.91 23.45
C SER A 11 -16.84 -13.86 22.56
N LEU A 12 -16.97 -13.99 21.24
CA LEU A 12 -16.48 -13.00 20.27
C LEU A 12 -16.96 -11.58 20.59
N LYS A 13 -18.15 -11.44 21.18
CA LYS A 13 -18.77 -10.16 21.57
C LYS A 13 -18.15 -9.55 22.83
N ASP A 14 -17.42 -10.33 23.62
CA ASP A 14 -16.73 -9.86 24.83
C ASP A 14 -15.37 -9.23 24.50
N MET A 15 -14.96 -9.21 23.22
CA MET A 15 -13.75 -8.55 22.76
C MET A 15 -14.02 -7.07 22.51
N ASP A 16 -13.20 -6.20 23.10
CA ASP A 16 -13.42 -4.73 23.09
C ASP A 16 -13.39 -4.11 21.68
N ASP A 17 -12.74 -4.75 20.71
CA ASP A 17 -12.62 -4.31 19.32
C ASP A 17 -13.44 -5.13 18.31
N TYR A 18 -14.42 -5.90 18.80
CA TYR A 18 -15.38 -6.62 17.95
C TYR A 18 -16.41 -5.67 17.31
N ASP A 19 -16.96 -6.04 16.15
CA ASP A 19 -18.06 -5.34 15.46
C ASP A 19 -17.87 -3.82 15.26
N PHE A 20 -16.79 -3.43 14.58
CA PHE A 20 -16.48 -2.02 14.27
C PHE A 20 -16.28 -1.10 15.50
N ASN A 21 -16.11 -1.68 16.70
CA ASN A 21 -15.85 -0.96 17.94
C ASN A 21 -14.36 -0.68 18.17
N GLU A 22 -13.51 -0.80 17.14
CA GLU A 22 -12.09 -0.48 17.27
C GLU A 22 -11.89 1.01 17.58
N SER A 23 -10.90 1.32 18.43
CA SER A 23 -10.66 2.70 18.85
C SER A 23 -10.35 3.61 17.66
N SER A 24 -10.77 4.87 17.73
CA SER A 24 -10.50 5.88 16.70
C SER A 24 -9.01 6.02 16.36
N GLU A 25 -8.13 5.73 17.32
CA GLU A 25 -6.67 5.72 17.11
C GLU A 25 -6.23 4.54 16.23
N LYS A 26 -6.77 3.34 16.45
CA LYS A 26 -6.51 2.17 15.60
C LYS A 26 -6.98 2.43 14.16
N LYS A 27 -8.16 3.01 13.96
CA LYS A 27 -8.68 3.37 12.62
C LYS A 27 -7.74 4.35 11.90
N LYS A 28 -7.28 5.38 12.62
CA LYS A 28 -6.33 6.37 12.07
C LYS A 28 -5.00 5.73 11.70
N LEU A 29 -4.48 4.83 12.54
CA LEU A 29 -3.24 4.12 12.25
C LEU A 29 -3.36 3.25 10.99
N ILE A 30 -4.45 2.49 10.86
CA ILE A 30 -4.70 1.67 9.66
C ILE A 30 -4.76 2.54 8.41
N ASN A 31 -5.52 3.63 8.45
CA ASN A 31 -5.61 4.56 7.32
C ASN A 31 -4.26 5.21 7.00
N PHE A 32 -3.47 5.54 8.02
CA PHE A 32 -2.12 6.09 7.84
C PHE A 32 -1.18 5.10 7.14
N VAL A 33 -1.20 3.84 7.55
CA VAL A 33 -0.40 2.77 6.90
C VAL A 33 -0.82 2.59 5.44
N ILE A 34 -2.13 2.57 5.16
CA ILE A 34 -2.65 2.46 3.78
C ILE A 34 -2.18 3.64 2.93
N ILE A 35 -2.29 4.86 3.44
CA ILE A 35 -1.86 6.07 2.72
C ILE A 35 -0.36 6.02 2.43
N ILE A 36 0.47 5.65 3.41
CA ILE A 36 1.92 5.52 3.20
C ILE A 36 2.22 4.47 2.13
N GLY A 37 1.58 3.30 2.18
CA GLY A 37 1.75 2.25 1.19
C GLY A 37 1.43 2.73 -0.23
N LEU A 38 0.33 3.47 -0.39
CA LEU A 38 -0.07 4.06 -1.67
C LEU A 38 0.93 5.12 -2.16
N VAL A 39 1.41 5.98 -1.27
CA VAL A 39 2.40 7.03 -1.62
C VAL A 39 3.71 6.38 -2.10
N ILE A 40 4.22 5.39 -1.38
CA ILE A 40 5.45 4.67 -1.79
C ILE A 40 5.24 3.96 -3.13
N GLY A 41 4.11 3.28 -3.30
CA GLY A 41 3.76 2.62 -4.57
C GLY A 41 3.69 3.59 -5.74
N LEU A 42 3.08 4.75 -5.54
CA LEU A 42 2.96 5.79 -6.56
C LEU A 42 4.32 6.39 -6.93
N VAL A 43 5.18 6.65 -5.94
CA VAL A 43 6.55 7.11 -6.16
C VAL A 43 7.33 6.07 -6.97
N TYR A 44 7.32 4.81 -6.55
CA TYR A 44 8.01 3.73 -7.27
C TYR A 44 7.52 3.60 -8.72
N ALA A 45 6.20 3.60 -8.93
CA ALA A 45 5.62 3.52 -10.27
C ALA A 45 6.05 4.68 -11.17
N THR A 46 6.07 5.91 -10.62
CA THR A 46 6.51 7.11 -11.35
C THR A 46 7.98 7.00 -11.74
N PHE A 47 8.86 6.64 -10.80
CA PHE A 47 10.27 6.41 -11.09
C PHE A 47 10.44 5.32 -12.15
N LYS A 48 9.76 4.18 -12.01
CA LYS A 48 9.83 3.11 -13.01
C LYS A 48 9.42 3.61 -14.39
N PHE A 49 8.31 4.35 -14.50
CA PHE A 49 7.81 4.84 -15.77
C PHE A 49 8.76 5.83 -16.44
N THR A 50 9.31 6.78 -15.68
CA THR A 50 10.23 7.80 -16.19
C THR A 50 11.60 7.21 -16.55
N PHE A 51 12.12 6.28 -15.75
CA PHE A 51 13.49 5.77 -15.91
C PHE A 51 13.61 4.44 -16.69
N ASN A 52 12.50 3.75 -17.00
CA ASN A 52 12.52 2.58 -17.93
C ASN A 52 12.21 2.93 -19.38
N HIS A 53 11.97 4.21 -19.70
CA HIS A 53 12.07 4.63 -21.09
C HIS A 53 13.54 4.83 -21.40
N VAL A 54 14.19 3.77 -21.89
CA VAL A 54 15.40 3.93 -22.68
C VAL A 54 14.89 4.45 -24.02
N ASP A 55 15.19 5.70 -24.36
CA ASP A 55 14.92 6.25 -25.68
C ASP A 55 15.80 5.49 -26.69
N ASP A 56 15.37 4.28 -27.07
CA ASP A 56 15.90 3.58 -28.24
C ASP A 56 15.34 4.31 -29.47
N GLU A 57 15.83 5.53 -29.72
CA GLU A 57 15.75 6.13 -31.04
C GLU A 57 16.58 5.27 -31.98
N LEU A 58 15.92 4.35 -32.68
CA LEU A 58 16.51 3.68 -33.83
C LEU A 58 16.97 4.77 -34.80
N PRO A 59 18.25 4.80 -35.22
CA PRO A 59 18.69 5.78 -36.20
C PRO A 59 17.85 5.60 -37.45
N ASN A 60 17.15 6.66 -37.85
CA ASN A 60 16.32 6.68 -39.03
C ASN A 60 17.20 6.32 -40.24
N VAL A 61 16.98 5.12 -40.80
CA VAL A 61 17.77 4.57 -41.92
C VAL A 61 17.71 5.48 -43.16
N GLN A 62 16.71 6.36 -43.26
CA GLN A 62 16.58 7.30 -44.37
C GLN A 62 17.64 8.41 -44.35
N THR A 63 18.19 8.76 -43.18
CA THR A 63 19.25 9.79 -43.07
C THR A 63 20.60 9.29 -43.58
N GLN A 64 20.83 7.97 -43.56
CA GLN A 64 22.08 7.33 -44.00
C GLN A 64 22.17 7.25 -45.54
N ILE A 65 21.04 7.06 -46.24
CA ILE A 65 21.02 6.89 -47.70
C ILE A 65 21.13 8.24 -48.45
N LYS A 66 20.87 9.36 -47.78
CA LYS A 66 21.03 10.70 -48.38
C LYS A 66 22.49 11.19 -48.43
N ASN A 67 23.40 10.52 -47.70
CA ASN A 67 24.80 10.91 -47.58
C ASN A 67 25.78 9.95 -48.31
N TYR A 68 25.28 9.04 -49.15
CA TYR A 68 26.08 8.20 -50.05
C TYR A 68 25.76 8.50 -51.52
#